data_AF-A0A6M5YCZ9-F1
#
_entry.id   AF-A0A6M5YCZ9-F1
#
_cell.length_a   1.000
_cell.length_b   1.000
_cell.length_c   1.000
_cell.angle_alpha   90.00
_cell.angle_beta   90.00
_cell.angle_gamma   90.00
#
_symmetry.space_group_name_H-M   'P 1'
#
loop_
_entity.id
_entity.type
_entity.pdbx_description
1 polymer ?
#
loop_
_entity_poly.entity_id
_entity_poly.type
_entity_poly.pdbx_seq_one_letter_code
_entity_poly.pdbx_strand_id
1 'polypeptide(L)'
;MQAKGLGAIQPRSFIPRTTDSKHSGPFCANLLLEMDFPTAPDRVLVGDITYIPLAGSEWGYLAAWMDLFSRKIKGWWGGPV
;
A
#
# COMPACT_ATOMS: atom_id res chain seq x y z
N MET A 1 -17.57 36.04 3.97
CA MET A 1 -16.09 35.95 4.12
C MET A 1 -15.29 36.64 3.01
N GLN A 2 -15.90 37.23 1.97
CA GLN A 2 -15.17 37.91 0.88
C GLN A 2 -14.80 39.39 1.17
N ALA A 3 -15.18 39.95 2.32
CA ALA A 3 -15.12 41.39 2.58
C ALA A 3 -13.75 41.94 3.07
N LYS A 4 -12.71 41.10 3.21
CA LYS A 4 -11.41 41.53 3.78
C LYS A 4 -10.16 41.13 2.98
N GLY A 5 -10.31 40.60 1.76
CA GLY A 5 -9.15 40.20 0.94
C GLY A 5 -8.26 39.10 1.56
N LEU A 6 -8.76 38.38 2.56
CA LEU A 6 -8.03 37.33 3.25
C LEU A 6 -8.14 36.04 2.45
N GLY A 7 -7.03 35.61 1.85
CA GLY A 7 -6.86 34.30 1.25
C GLY A 7 -6.25 33.33 2.27
N ALA A 8 -6.71 32.08 2.29
CA ALA A 8 -6.08 31.04 3.09
C ALA A 8 -4.66 30.77 2.56
N ILE A 9 -3.64 30.93 3.40
CA ILE A 9 -2.29 30.43 3.12
C ILE A 9 -2.33 28.93 3.44
N GLN A 10 -2.67 28.12 2.44
CA GLN A 10 -2.62 26.67 2.59
C GLN A 10 -1.17 26.21 2.35
N PRO A 11 -0.47 25.69 3.37
CA PRO A 11 0.84 25.08 3.14
C PRO A 11 0.69 23.92 2.16
N ARG A 12 1.68 23.75 1.27
CA ARG A 12 1.71 22.59 0.37
C ARG A 12 1.61 21.33 1.20
N SER A 13 0.73 20.42 0.79
CA SER A 13 0.63 19.08 1.35
C SER A 13 2.01 18.44 1.35
N PHE A 14 2.45 17.98 2.52
CA PHE A 14 3.66 17.20 2.63
C PHE A 14 3.43 15.85 1.94
N ILE A 15 4.31 15.50 1.00
CA ILE A 15 4.30 14.21 0.31
C ILE A 15 5.53 13.44 0.79
N PRO A 16 5.37 12.50 1.74
CA PRO A 16 6.47 11.65 2.16
C PRO A 16 6.95 10.83 0.95
N ARG A 17 8.24 10.90 0.63
CA ARG A 17 8.87 9.93 -0.28
C ARG A 17 9.30 8.74 0.57
N THR A 18 8.51 7.66 0.50
CA THR A 18 8.76 6.42 1.25
C THR A 18 9.75 5.49 0.55
N THR A 19 10.08 5.76 -0.72
CA THR A 19 11.03 4.95 -1.50
C THR A 19 12.34 5.70 -1.71
N ASP A 20 13.43 5.15 -1.15
CA ASP A 20 14.78 5.59 -1.50
C ASP A 20 15.29 4.79 -2.70
N SER A 21 15.01 5.30 -3.90
CA SER A 21 15.49 4.71 -5.16
C SER A 21 16.92 5.13 -5.52
N LYS A 22 17.64 5.87 -4.66
CA LYS A 22 19.02 6.33 -4.91
C LYS A 22 20.05 5.27 -4.51
N HIS A 23 19.89 4.04 -4.96
CA HIS A 23 20.89 2.99 -4.81
C HIS A 23 21.54 2.65 -6.17
N SER A 24 22.80 2.25 -6.14
CA SER A 24 23.54 1.83 -7.35
C SER A 24 23.25 0.38 -7.78
N GLY A 25 22.45 -0.35 -7.00
CA GLY A 25 22.06 -1.72 -7.31
C GLY A 25 21.07 -1.83 -8.48
N PRO A 26 21.00 -2.99 -9.16
CA PRO A 26 20.02 -3.24 -10.21
C PRO A 26 18.60 -3.28 -9.63
N PHE A 27 17.63 -2.75 -10.38
CA PHE A 27 16.21 -2.92 -10.06
C PHE A 27 15.74 -4.29 -10.54
N CYS A 28 15.01 -5.01 -9.69
CA CYS A 28 14.27 -6.19 -10.14
C CYS A 28 13.22 -5.76 -11.18
N ALA A 29 13.16 -6.46 -12.30
CA ALA A 29 12.16 -6.18 -13.32
C ALA A 29 10.75 -6.41 -12.75
N ASN A 30 9.84 -5.45 -12.97
CA ASN A 30 8.44 -5.64 -12.65
C ASN A 30 7.76 -6.45 -13.76
N LEU A 31 7.77 -7.77 -13.60
CA LEU A 31 7.22 -8.72 -14.58
C LEU A 31 5.72 -8.51 -14.84
N LEU A 32 4.98 -7.90 -13.89
CA LEU A 32 3.53 -7.68 -14.03
C LEU A 32 3.17 -6.59 -15.05
N LEU A 33 4.12 -5.71 -15.44
CA LEU A 33 3.83 -4.64 -16.41
C LEU A 33 3.56 -5.17 -17.82
N GLU A 34 4.12 -6.34 -18.15
CA GLU A 34 4.04 -6.97 -19.46
C GLU A 34 3.10 -8.18 -19.46
N MET A 35 2.49 -8.50 -18.32
CA MET A 35 1.59 -9.63 -18.17
C MET A 35 0.13 -9.20 -18.30
N ASP A 36 -0.66 -9.98 -19.04
CA ASP A 36 -2.11 -9.90 -18.96
C ASP A 36 -2.63 -10.31 -17.58
N PHE A 37 -3.88 -9.95 -17.28
CA PHE A 37 -4.55 -10.40 -16.06
C PHE A 37 -4.56 -11.94 -15.99
N PRO A 38 -4.24 -12.56 -14.84
CA PRO A 38 -4.15 -14.01 -14.73
C PRO A 38 -5.49 -14.68 -15.08
N THR A 39 -5.44 -15.79 -15.81
CA THR A 39 -6.63 -16.55 -16.26
C THR A 39 -6.93 -17.79 -15.41
N ALA A 40 -6.11 -18.04 -14.38
CA ALA A 40 -6.25 -19.16 -13.46
C ALA A 40 -5.72 -18.79 -12.05
N PRO A 41 -6.17 -19.49 -10.99
CA PRO A 41 -5.65 -19.29 -9.64
C PRO A 41 -4.16 -19.66 -9.51
N ASP A 42 -3.53 -19.17 -8.45
CA ASP A 42 -2.17 -19.50 -8.02
C ASP A 42 -1.08 -19.10 -9.04
N ARG A 43 -1.34 -18.02 -9.79
CA ARG A 43 -0.39 -17.44 -10.76
C ARG A 43 0.25 -16.16 -10.29
N VAL A 44 -0.53 -15.29 -9.65
CA VAL A 44 -0.07 -14.01 -9.13
C VAL A 44 -0.66 -13.81 -7.74
N LEU A 45 0.21 -13.67 -6.75
CA LEU A 45 -0.15 -13.25 -5.41
C LEU A 45 0.14 -11.76 -5.27
N VAL A 46 -0.86 -10.99 -4.84
CA VAL A 46 -0.68 -9.59 -4.45
C VAL A 46 -0.76 -9.50 -2.93
N GLY A 47 0.08 -8.67 -2.34
CA GLY A 47 0.10 -8.47 -0.90
C GLY A 47 0.13 -6.99 -0.54
N ASP A 48 -0.42 -6.69 0.63
CA ASP A 48 -0.40 -5.36 1.22
C ASP A 48 -0.26 -5.46 2.74
N ILE A 49 0.22 -4.39 3.36
CA ILE A 49 0.30 -4.25 4.82
C ILE A 49 -0.54 -3.05 5.23
N THR A 50 -1.49 -3.29 6.12
CA THR A 50 -2.38 -2.24 6.64
C THR A 50 -2.39 -2.22 8.16
N TYR A 51 -2.78 -1.08 8.73
CA TYR A 51 -3.02 -0.94 10.16
C TYR A 51 -4.46 -1.31 10.49
N ILE A 52 -4.65 -2.17 11.49
CA ILE A 52 -5.96 -2.55 12.00
C ILE A 52 -6.09 -2.20 13.48
N PRO A 53 -7.27 -1.75 13.93
CA PRO A 53 -7.53 -1.57 15.35
C PRO A 53 -7.66 -2.94 16.02
N LEU A 54 -7.04 -3.08 17.19
CA LEU A 54 -7.18 -4.24 18.08
C LEU A 54 -8.10 -3.88 19.25
N ALA A 55 -8.55 -4.89 19.99
CA ALA A 55 -9.26 -4.67 21.24
C ALA A 55 -8.38 -3.88 22.22
N GLY A 56 -9.00 -3.08 23.11
CA GLY A 56 -8.24 -2.32 24.11
C GLY A 56 -7.64 -0.99 23.62
N SER A 57 -8.07 -0.47 22.47
CA SER A 57 -7.51 0.74 21.84
C SER A 57 -6.06 0.57 21.39
N GLU A 58 -5.64 -0.66 21.16
CA GLU A 58 -4.34 -1.01 20.59
C GLU A 58 -4.43 -1.04 19.05
N TRP A 59 -3.26 -1.00 18.40
CA TRP A 59 -3.15 -1.11 16.95
C TRP A 59 -2.25 -2.29 16.61
N GLY A 60 -2.52 -2.91 15.47
CA GLY A 60 -1.70 -3.98 14.91
C GLY A 60 -1.44 -3.74 13.43
N TYR A 61 -0.38 -4.37 12.92
CA TYR A 61 -0.17 -4.51 11.50
C TYR A 61 -0.78 -5.82 11.02
N LEU A 62 -1.44 -5.77 9.87
CA LEU A 62 -1.92 -6.93 9.14
C LEU A 62 -1.24 -6.97 7.77
N ALA A 63 -0.43 -7.99 7.55
CA ALA A 63 0.07 -8.36 6.23
C ALA A 63 -0.82 -9.45 5.65
N ALA A 64 -1.33 -9.27 4.44
CA ALA A 64 -2.18 -10.25 3.78
C ALA A 64 -1.70 -10.52 2.35
N TRP A 65 -1.89 -11.77 1.89
CA TRP A 65 -1.62 -12.19 0.53
C TRP A 65 -2.90 -12.72 -0.11
N MET A 66 -3.25 -12.17 -1.27
CA MET A 66 -4.43 -12.50 -2.05
C MET A 66 -4.02 -13.06 -3.41
N ASP A 67 -4.67 -14.15 -3.83
CA ASP A 67 -4.60 -14.61 -5.21
C ASP A 67 -5.34 -13.62 -6.12
N LEU A 68 -4.64 -13.08 -7.12
CA LEU A 68 -5.16 -11.99 -7.95
C LEU A 68 -6.35 -12.42 -8.82
N PHE A 69 -6.35 -13.67 -9.29
CA PHE A 69 -7.43 -14.22 -10.10
C PHE A 69 -8.70 -14.48 -9.28
N SER A 70 -8.61 -15.30 -8.23
CA SER A 70 -9.77 -15.76 -7.45
C SER A 70 -10.21 -14.79 -6.35
N ARG A 71 -9.38 -13.78 -6.04
CA ARG A 71 -9.56 -12.84 -4.92
C ARG A 71 -9.60 -13.49 -3.53
N LYS A 72 -9.20 -14.76 -3.43
CA LYS A 72 -9.12 -15.45 -2.14
C LYS A 72 -7.85 -15.04 -1.39
N ILE A 73 -7.98 -14.80 -0.09
CA ILE A 73 -6.83 -14.63 0.80
C ILE A 73 -6.17 -16.00 0.98
N LYS A 74 -4.90 -16.11 0.56
CA LYS A 74 -4.10 -17.34 0.62
C LYS A 74 -3.32 -17.44 1.92
N GLY A 75 -3.07 -16.32 2.58
CA GLY A 75 -2.39 -16.26 3.86
C GLY A 75 -2.43 -14.86 4.44
N TRP A 76 -2.18 -14.77 5.73
CA TRP A 76 -2.05 -13.50 6.45
C TRP A 76 -1.17 -13.70 7.68
N TRP A 77 -0.58 -12.61 8.14
CA TRP A 77 0.15 -12.54 9.40
C TRP A 77 -0.17 -11.20 10.06
N GLY A 78 -0.26 -11.19 11.39
CA GLY A 78 -0.46 -9.95 12.13
C GLY A 78 0.07 -10.04 13.55
N GLY A 79 0.41 -8.88 14.09
CA GLY A 79 0.91 -8.69 15.44
C GLY A 79 0.64 -7.28 15.95
N PRO A 80 0.71 -7.06 17.27
CA PRO A 80 0.63 -5.72 17.85
C PRO A 80 1.78 -4.84 17.35
N VAL A 81 1.54 -3.53 17.33
CA VAL A 81 2.57 -2.50 17.06
C VAL A 81 3.53 -2.39 18.24
#